data_AF-A0A535S5G3-F1
#
_entry.id   AF-A0A535S5G3-F1
#
_cell.length_a   1.000
_cell.length_b   1.000
_cell.length_c   1.000
_cell.angle_alpha   90.00
_cell.angle_beta   90.00
_cell.angle_gamma   90.00
#
_symmetry.space_group_name_H-M   'P 1'
#
loop_
_entity.id
_entity.type
_entity.pdbx_description
1 polymer ?
#
loop_
_entity_poly.entity_id
_entity_poly.type
_entity_poly.pdbx_seq_one_letter_code
_entity_poly.pdbx_strand_id
1 'polypeptide(L)'
;MSHHYSGPNLTFPRGDARLDYTDLFAFPKPGDPSKSILIMDVHPSFDVIQAGPTTDEPFAPEGLYEIKIDTDGDAIADIAYQVRFASLGGGAQTATLRRLEGAQAAGTGEGGQVIVKGAPVSMGREAQVTQAGDYRFFAGWRSDPFFFDAGAFNNFQFVGEDFFADKDI
;
A
#
# COMPACT_ATOMS: atom_id res chain seq x y z
N MET A 1 13.28 -8.45 0.53
CA MET A 1 13.56 -7.30 1.39
C MET A 1 13.48 -6.09 0.51
N SER A 2 12.28 -5.50 0.42
CA SER A 2 12.15 -4.10 0.00
C SER A 2 12.91 -3.28 1.04
N HIS A 3 13.63 -2.25 0.61
CA HIS A 3 14.15 -1.26 1.53
C HIS A 3 13.28 -0.01 1.39
N HIS A 4 12.84 0.58 2.49
CA HIS A 4 12.01 1.80 2.46
C HIS A 4 12.79 3.06 2.04
N TYR A 5 14.00 2.90 1.49
CA TYR A 5 14.73 3.99 0.85
C TYR A 5 14.14 4.22 -0.55
N SER A 6 12.96 4.84 -0.58
CA SER A 6 12.25 5.23 -1.80
C SER A 6 12.95 6.42 -2.47
N GLY A 7 14.15 6.17 -3.02
CA GLY A 7 14.92 7.13 -3.83
C GLY A 7 16.29 7.50 -3.26
N PRO A 8 17.07 8.34 -3.99
CA PRO A 8 18.41 8.77 -3.60
C PRO A 8 18.42 9.73 -2.40
N ASN A 9 17.24 10.15 -1.93
CA ASN A 9 17.06 11.00 -0.77
C ASN A 9 16.23 10.22 0.27
N LEU A 10 16.63 10.27 1.53
CA LEU A 10 16.02 9.51 2.62
C LEU A 10 14.66 10.08 3.09
N THR A 11 14.03 10.92 2.28
CA THR A 11 12.77 11.62 2.62
C THR A 11 11.59 11.02 1.87
N PHE A 12 10.38 11.14 2.43
CA PHE A 12 9.16 10.69 1.78
C PHE A 12 8.97 11.29 0.37
N PRO A 13 8.33 10.55 -0.57
CA PRO A 13 7.97 11.06 -1.88
C PRO A 13 7.18 12.36 -1.76
N ARG A 14 7.70 13.44 -2.36
CA ARG A 14 7.08 14.79 -2.31
C ARG A 14 6.86 15.33 -0.88
N GLY A 15 7.54 14.78 0.12
CA GLY A 15 7.36 15.13 1.53
C GLY A 15 6.10 14.59 2.17
N ASP A 16 5.43 13.60 1.57
CA ASP A 16 4.21 12.99 2.09
C ASP A 16 4.40 11.48 2.30
N ALA A 17 4.43 11.06 3.57
CA ALA A 17 4.60 9.67 3.95
C ALA A 17 3.52 8.76 3.36
N ARG A 18 2.29 9.28 3.16
CA ARG A 18 1.16 8.53 2.63
C ARG A 18 1.39 8.01 1.21
N LEU A 19 2.34 8.62 0.49
CA LEU A 19 2.73 8.24 -0.88
C LEU A 19 3.94 7.30 -0.91
N ASP A 20 4.52 6.98 0.25
CA ASP A 20 5.65 6.07 0.32
C ASP A 20 5.15 4.63 0.20
N TYR A 21 5.69 3.93 -0.79
CA TYR A 21 5.38 2.54 -1.07
C TYR A 21 6.40 1.66 -0.36
N THR A 22 5.92 0.79 0.52
CA THR A 22 6.80 -0.01 1.37
C THR A 22 6.98 -1.41 0.78
N ASP A 23 5.90 -2.18 0.71
CA ASP A 23 5.95 -3.60 0.38
C ASP A 23 4.82 -4.08 -0.54
N LEU A 24 5.13 -5.15 -1.29
CA LEU A 24 4.18 -5.90 -2.10
C LEU A 24 4.13 -7.35 -1.61
N PHE A 25 2.94 -7.84 -1.27
CA PHE A 25 2.70 -9.26 -1.06
C PHE A 25 1.75 -9.79 -2.11
N ALA A 26 2.13 -10.93 -2.72
CA ALA A 26 1.32 -11.62 -3.70
C ALA A 26 1.34 -13.13 -3.43
N PHE A 27 0.17 -13.72 -3.23
CA PHE A 27 0.06 -15.16 -2.95
C PHE A 27 -1.25 -15.74 -3.52
N PRO A 28 -1.28 -17.04 -3.85
CA PRO A 28 -2.51 -17.71 -4.25
C PRO A 28 -3.49 -17.75 -3.07
N LYS A 29 -4.78 -17.63 -3.34
CA LYS A 29 -5.80 -17.76 -2.31
C LYS A 29 -5.88 -19.23 -1.85
N PRO A 30 -5.71 -19.53 -0.55
CA PRO A 30 -5.92 -20.88 -0.04
C PRO A 30 -7.33 -21.40 -0.36
N GLY A 31 -7.38 -22.63 -0.86
CA GLY A 31 -8.60 -23.34 -1.22
C GLY A 31 -9.30 -22.82 -2.50
N ASP A 32 -8.71 -21.89 -3.23
CA ASP A 32 -9.27 -21.39 -4.50
C ASP A 32 -8.16 -20.92 -5.46
N PRO A 33 -7.70 -21.80 -6.36
CA PRO A 33 -6.60 -21.48 -7.27
C PRO A 33 -6.98 -20.48 -8.36
N SER A 34 -8.27 -20.11 -8.49
CA SER A 34 -8.72 -19.09 -9.44
C SER A 34 -8.52 -17.66 -8.95
N LYS A 35 -8.06 -17.48 -7.70
CA LYS A 35 -7.93 -16.18 -7.05
C LYS A 35 -6.52 -15.98 -6.48
N SER A 36 -6.07 -14.73 -6.56
CA SER A 36 -4.86 -14.25 -5.90
C SER A 36 -5.22 -13.29 -4.78
N ILE A 37 -4.34 -13.17 -3.80
CA ILE A 37 -4.38 -12.14 -2.77
C ILE A 37 -3.18 -11.23 -3.04
N LEU A 38 -3.47 -9.95 -3.19
CA LEU A 38 -2.50 -8.89 -3.42
C LEU A 38 -2.64 -7.89 -2.27
N ILE A 39 -1.51 -7.53 -1.65
CA ILE A 39 -1.44 -6.55 -0.56
C ILE A 39 -0.35 -5.55 -0.95
N MET A 40 -0.72 -4.28 -0.90
CA MET A 40 0.19 -3.16 -1.03
C MET A 40 0.23 -2.47 0.34
N ASP A 41 1.43 -2.35 0.88
CA ASP A 41 1.67 -1.56 2.06
C ASP A 41 2.24 -0.21 1.63
N VAL A 42 1.74 0.83 2.27
CA VAL A 42 2.10 2.22 2.05
C VAL A 42 2.03 2.94 3.38
N HIS A 43 2.61 4.14 3.43
CA HIS A 43 2.54 5.01 4.60
C HIS A 43 3.19 4.41 5.84
N PRO A 44 4.53 4.47 5.95
CA PRO A 44 5.18 4.22 7.22
C PRO A 44 4.68 5.24 8.24
N SER A 45 4.18 4.75 9.38
CA SER A 45 3.63 5.59 10.45
C SER A 45 4.69 6.40 11.21
N PHE A 46 5.98 6.13 10.97
CA PHE A 46 7.11 6.70 11.71
C PHE A 46 8.22 7.16 10.75
N ASP A 47 8.65 8.41 10.90
CA ASP A 47 9.77 8.99 10.16
C ASP A 47 11.10 8.70 10.86
N VAL A 48 12.01 8.02 10.17
CA VAL A 48 13.34 7.66 10.71
C VAL A 48 14.32 8.84 10.79
N ILE A 49 14.15 9.87 9.95
CA ILE A 49 14.99 11.08 9.98
C ILE A 49 14.54 12.00 11.11
N GLN A 50 13.24 12.32 11.15
CA GLN A 50 12.68 13.22 12.15
C GLN A 50 12.44 12.53 13.49
N ALA A 51 12.48 11.20 13.54
CA ALA A 51 12.29 10.35 14.71
C ALA A 51 10.95 10.64 15.41
N GLY A 52 9.84 10.55 14.69
CA GLY A 52 8.50 10.77 15.22
C GLY A 52 7.39 10.21 14.32
N PRO A 53 6.14 10.21 14.82
CA PRO A 53 5.00 9.76 14.03
C PRO A 53 4.78 10.66 12.81
N THR A 54 4.29 10.06 11.73
CA THR A 54 3.80 10.77 10.54
C THR A 54 2.35 11.26 10.80
N THR A 55 1.56 11.44 9.75
CA THR A 55 0.18 11.94 9.88
C THR A 55 -0.81 10.82 10.23
N ASP A 56 -1.83 11.13 11.02
CA ASP A 56 -2.88 10.16 11.38
C ASP A 56 -3.85 9.85 10.22
N GLU A 57 -3.82 10.63 9.13
CA GLU A 57 -4.61 10.34 7.92
C GLU A 57 -3.90 9.27 7.08
N PRO A 58 -4.48 8.05 6.91
CA PRO A 58 -3.74 6.91 6.39
C PRO A 58 -3.42 7.02 4.90
N PHE A 59 -4.28 7.65 4.10
CA PHE A 59 -4.09 7.74 2.65
C PHE A 59 -4.26 9.17 2.16
N ALA A 60 -3.37 9.62 1.26
CA ALA A 60 -3.50 10.88 0.55
C ALA A 60 -4.67 10.82 -0.47
N PRO A 61 -5.69 11.70 -0.38
CA PRO A 61 -6.79 11.75 -1.37
C PRO A 61 -6.33 12.08 -2.81
N GLU A 62 -5.25 12.84 -2.93
CA GLU A 62 -4.59 13.20 -4.18
C GLU A 62 -3.71 12.06 -4.75
N GLY A 63 -3.43 11.04 -3.95
CA GLY A 63 -2.66 9.86 -4.35
C GLY A 63 -3.46 8.89 -5.23
N LEU A 64 -2.78 8.29 -6.20
CA LEU A 64 -3.26 7.13 -6.96
C LEU A 64 -2.40 5.93 -6.57
N TYR A 65 -3.03 4.94 -5.96
CA TYR A 65 -2.37 3.73 -5.47
C TYR A 65 -2.63 2.63 -6.48
N GLU A 66 -1.59 2.06 -7.07
CA GLU A 66 -1.72 1.17 -8.22
C GLU A 66 -0.88 -0.11 -8.10
N ILE A 67 -1.50 -1.26 -8.36
CA ILE A 67 -0.81 -2.52 -8.63
C ILE A 67 -0.96 -2.83 -10.11
N LYS A 68 0.17 -2.92 -10.81
CA LYS A 68 0.24 -3.34 -12.22
C LYS A 68 0.66 -4.80 -12.32
N ILE A 69 0.02 -5.53 -13.22
CA ILE A 69 0.20 -6.96 -13.41
C ILE A 69 0.43 -7.19 -14.90
N ASP A 70 1.63 -7.69 -15.20
CA ASP A 70 1.98 -8.31 -16.49
C ASP A 70 1.65 -9.81 -16.39
N THR A 71 0.92 -10.32 -17.36
CA THR A 71 0.47 -11.72 -17.40
C THR A 71 1.09 -12.53 -18.53
N ASP A 72 1.85 -11.91 -19.44
CA ASP A 72 2.45 -12.58 -20.60
C ASP A 72 3.99 -12.45 -20.69
N GLY A 73 4.59 -11.64 -19.83
CA GLY A 73 6.04 -11.51 -19.66
C GLY A 73 6.69 -10.50 -20.60
N ASP A 74 5.92 -9.62 -21.24
CA ASP A 74 6.46 -8.57 -22.11
C ASP A 74 6.89 -7.29 -21.35
N ALA A 75 6.74 -7.29 -20.02
CA ALA A 75 6.99 -6.16 -19.11
C ALA A 75 6.04 -4.96 -19.32
N ILE A 76 4.88 -5.19 -19.95
CA ILE A 76 3.78 -4.26 -20.08
C ILE A 76 2.61 -4.79 -19.26
N ALA A 77 1.94 -3.90 -18.52
CA ALA A 77 0.84 -4.32 -17.67
C ALA A 77 -0.42 -4.64 -18.50
N ASP A 78 -0.94 -5.85 -18.36
CA ASP A 78 -2.22 -6.30 -18.91
C ASP A 78 -3.40 -5.91 -18.03
N ILE A 79 -3.18 -5.91 -16.71
CA ILE A 79 -4.18 -5.61 -15.69
C ILE A 79 -3.59 -4.59 -14.72
N ALA A 80 -4.38 -3.61 -14.31
CA ALA A 80 -4.03 -2.74 -13.20
C ALA A 80 -5.20 -2.60 -12.22
N TYR A 81 -4.89 -2.61 -10.93
CA TYR A 81 -5.83 -2.25 -9.87
C TYR A 81 -5.46 -0.88 -9.34
N GLN A 82 -6.38 0.07 -9.45
CA GLN A 82 -6.20 1.45 -9.01
C GLN A 82 -7.13 1.76 -7.84
N VAL A 83 -6.60 2.36 -6.78
CA VAL A 83 -7.35 2.80 -5.61
C VAL A 83 -7.24 4.32 -5.46
N ARG A 84 -8.40 4.97 -5.33
CA ARG A 84 -8.53 6.39 -4.97
C ARG A 84 -9.20 6.50 -3.62
N PHE A 85 -8.64 7.34 -2.76
CA PHE A 85 -9.22 7.65 -1.45
C PHE A 85 -9.90 9.02 -1.47
N ALA A 86 -10.96 9.15 -0.68
CA ALA A 86 -11.67 10.41 -0.51
C ALA A 86 -11.99 10.62 0.97
N SER A 87 -11.69 11.83 1.45
CA SER A 87 -12.04 12.28 2.79
C SER A 87 -13.36 13.05 2.73
N LEU A 88 -14.40 12.55 3.41
CA LEU A 88 -15.69 13.23 3.49
C LEU A 88 -15.63 14.27 4.61
N GLY A 89 -15.29 15.52 4.28
CA GLY A 89 -15.41 16.67 5.19
C GLY A 89 -14.60 16.55 6.50
N GLY A 90 -13.41 15.96 6.46
CA GLY A 90 -12.58 15.70 7.63
C GLY A 90 -13.00 14.48 8.48
N GLY A 91 -13.97 13.69 7.99
CA GLY A 91 -14.41 12.43 8.59
C GLY A 91 -13.70 11.20 8.01
N ALA A 92 -14.31 10.02 8.22
CA ALA A 92 -13.78 8.73 7.76
C ALA A 92 -13.47 8.73 6.25
N GLN A 93 -12.31 8.19 5.89
CA GLN A 93 -11.94 8.00 4.49
C GLN A 93 -12.69 6.83 3.88
N THR A 94 -12.95 6.96 2.57
CA THR A 94 -13.47 5.86 1.76
C THR A 94 -12.59 5.61 0.55
N ALA A 95 -12.63 4.39 0.03
CA ALA A 95 -11.86 3.95 -1.10
C ALA A 95 -12.77 3.60 -2.29
N THR A 96 -12.28 3.87 -3.49
CA THR A 96 -12.84 3.38 -4.75
C THR A 96 -11.77 2.54 -5.46
N LEU A 97 -12.06 1.26 -5.68
CA LEU A 97 -11.21 0.33 -6.43
C LEU A 97 -11.69 0.25 -7.88
N ARG A 98 -10.75 0.43 -8.82
CA ARG A 98 -10.93 0.26 -10.25
C ARG A 98 -10.06 -0.88 -10.75
N ARG A 99 -10.54 -1.57 -11.78
CA ARG A 99 -9.77 -2.54 -12.57
C ARG A 99 -9.65 -2.04 -14.00
N LEU A 100 -8.42 -1.93 -14.47
CA LEU A 100 -8.05 -1.53 -15.83
C LEU A 100 -7.52 -2.77 -16.55
N GLU A 101 -7.69 -2.80 -17.88
CA GLU A 101 -7.19 -3.87 -18.75
C GLU A 101 -6.54 -3.30 -20.02
N GLY A 102 -5.62 -4.07 -20.61
CA GLY A 102 -5.00 -3.79 -21.90
C GLY A 102 -4.33 -2.42 -21.95
N ALA A 103 -4.60 -1.64 -23.01
CA ALA A 103 -3.97 -0.33 -23.19
C ALA A 103 -4.20 0.66 -22.02
N GLN A 104 -5.30 0.51 -21.27
CA GLN A 104 -5.52 1.32 -20.07
C GLN A 104 -4.58 0.91 -18.93
N ALA A 105 -4.36 -0.39 -18.72
CA ALA A 105 -3.43 -0.90 -17.71
C ALA A 105 -1.97 -0.56 -18.06
N ALA A 106 -1.62 -0.60 -19.36
CA ALA A 106 -0.29 -0.23 -19.84
C ALA A 106 0.06 1.24 -19.60
N GLY A 107 -0.93 2.15 -19.69
CA GLY A 107 -0.75 3.60 -19.51
C GLY A 107 -0.59 4.04 -18.05
N THR A 108 -0.36 5.33 -17.82
CA THR A 108 -0.22 5.92 -16.47
C THR A 108 -1.46 6.73 -16.05
N GLY A 109 -2.55 6.61 -16.80
CA GLY A 109 -3.78 7.36 -16.58
C GLY A 109 -4.76 6.63 -15.66
N GLU A 110 -5.77 7.36 -15.19
CA GLU A 110 -6.91 6.76 -14.50
C GLU A 110 -7.96 6.28 -15.49
N GLY A 111 -8.62 5.17 -15.19
CA GLY A 111 -9.62 4.61 -16.09
C GLY A 111 -10.32 3.38 -15.54
N GLY A 112 -10.63 2.45 -16.44
CA GLY A 112 -11.14 1.13 -16.09
C GLY A 112 -12.54 1.12 -15.46
N GLN A 113 -12.95 -0.08 -15.09
CA GLN A 113 -14.22 -0.37 -14.46
C GLN A 113 -14.12 -0.15 -12.94
N VAL A 114 -15.08 0.56 -12.35
CA VAL A 114 -15.22 0.62 -10.89
C VAL A 114 -15.75 -0.72 -10.39
N ILE A 115 -14.98 -1.39 -9.53
CA ILE A 115 -15.32 -2.68 -8.92
C ILE A 115 -15.90 -2.47 -7.52
N VAL A 116 -15.30 -1.58 -6.74
CA VAL A 116 -15.78 -1.19 -5.40
C VAL A 116 -15.85 0.32 -5.32
N LYS A 117 -16.91 0.85 -4.73
CA LYS A 117 -17.09 2.29 -4.50
C LYS A 117 -17.50 2.53 -3.06
N GLY A 118 -16.82 3.46 -2.39
CA GLY A 118 -17.17 3.87 -1.03
C GLY A 118 -16.83 2.81 0.04
N ALA A 119 -15.83 1.96 -0.20
CA ALA A 119 -15.35 1.03 0.83
C ALA A 119 -14.78 1.82 2.02
N PRO A 120 -15.14 1.50 3.27
CA PRO A 120 -14.62 2.22 4.43
C PRO A 120 -13.14 1.95 4.64
N VAL A 121 -12.38 2.98 5.00
CA VAL A 121 -11.01 2.83 5.51
C VAL A 121 -11.07 2.50 7.00
N SER A 122 -10.53 1.34 7.37
CA SER A 122 -10.59 0.84 8.75
C SER A 122 -9.43 1.39 9.57
N MET A 123 -9.73 2.31 10.49
CA MET A 123 -8.75 2.88 11.43
C MET A 123 -8.61 2.09 12.73
N GLY A 124 -9.59 1.22 13.02
CA GLY A 124 -9.62 0.41 14.23
C GLY A 124 -9.03 -0.99 14.03
N ARG A 125 -9.02 -1.74 15.14
CA ARG A 125 -8.54 -3.13 15.20
C ARG A 125 -9.27 -4.07 14.23
N GLU A 126 -10.57 -3.86 14.05
CA GLU A 126 -11.39 -4.70 13.19
C GLU A 126 -11.26 -4.32 11.70
N ALA A 127 -11.23 -5.33 10.83
CA ALA A 127 -11.21 -5.13 9.39
C ALA A 127 -12.61 -5.07 8.80
N GLN A 128 -12.95 -3.94 8.18
CA GLN A 128 -14.18 -3.81 7.40
C GLN A 128 -13.90 -4.20 5.94
N VAL A 129 -14.09 -5.48 5.63
CA VAL A 129 -13.89 -6.01 4.28
C VAL A 129 -15.13 -5.76 3.43
N THR A 130 -14.95 -5.13 2.27
CA THR A 130 -16.01 -4.94 1.27
C THR A 130 -15.99 -6.08 0.25
N GLN A 131 -17.11 -6.78 0.10
CA GLN A 131 -17.30 -7.80 -0.93
C GLN A 131 -18.03 -7.17 -2.14
N ALA A 132 -17.51 -7.40 -3.35
CA ALA A 132 -18.17 -7.00 -4.59
C ALA A 132 -17.97 -8.08 -5.66
N GLY A 133 -19.03 -8.85 -5.95
CA GLY A 133 -18.94 -10.00 -6.85
C GLY A 133 -17.86 -10.97 -6.37
N ASP A 134 -16.89 -11.28 -7.24
CA ASP A 134 -15.77 -12.16 -6.92
C ASP A 134 -14.63 -11.52 -6.12
N TYR A 135 -14.69 -10.21 -5.89
CA TYR A 135 -13.65 -9.42 -5.25
C TYR A 135 -13.91 -9.21 -3.77
N ARG A 136 -12.83 -9.20 -2.99
CA ARG A 136 -12.78 -8.69 -1.62
C ARG A 136 -11.76 -7.57 -1.57
N PHE A 137 -12.14 -6.47 -0.94
CA PHE A 137 -11.30 -5.30 -0.81
C PHE A 137 -11.27 -4.83 0.65
N PHE A 138 -10.09 -4.43 1.10
CA PHE A 138 -9.83 -3.88 2.42
C PHE A 138 -8.78 -2.78 2.28
N ALA A 139 -8.93 -1.70 3.05
CA ALA A 139 -7.91 -0.69 3.26
C ALA A 139 -8.01 -0.16 4.69
N GLY A 140 -6.87 0.15 5.31
CA GLY A 140 -6.82 0.66 6.67
C GLY A 140 -5.47 0.47 7.34
N TRP A 141 -5.28 1.10 8.50
CA TRP A 141 -4.08 0.97 9.31
C TRP A 141 -3.86 -0.46 9.76
N ARG A 142 -2.71 -1.03 9.47
CA ARG A 142 -2.31 -2.35 9.93
C ARG A 142 -0.85 -2.30 10.30
N SER A 143 -0.49 -2.99 11.38
CA SER A 143 0.90 -3.18 11.72
C SER A 143 1.57 -3.97 10.59
N ASP A 144 2.65 -3.43 10.06
CA ASP A 144 3.49 -4.07 9.07
C ASP A 144 4.23 -5.25 9.74
N PRO A 145 4.22 -6.47 9.18
CA PRO A 145 5.09 -7.55 9.65
C PRO A 145 6.60 -7.30 9.41
N PHE A 146 6.99 -6.08 9.04
CA PHE A 146 8.36 -5.63 8.83
C PHE A 146 9.23 -5.69 10.09
N PHE A 147 10.51 -5.98 9.86
CA PHE A 147 11.57 -5.98 10.85
C PHE A 147 12.74 -5.15 10.33
N PHE A 148 13.22 -4.19 11.13
CA PHE A 148 14.38 -3.37 10.81
C PHE A 148 15.45 -3.47 11.88
N ASP A 149 16.64 -3.92 11.48
CA ASP A 149 17.85 -3.78 12.27
C ASP A 149 18.63 -2.56 11.80
N ALA A 150 18.95 -1.67 12.75
CA ALA A 150 19.71 -0.44 12.47
C ALA A 150 21.16 -0.69 12.01
N GLY A 151 21.57 -1.95 11.90
CA GLY A 151 22.82 -2.40 11.30
C GLY A 151 23.05 -1.86 9.90
N ALA A 152 21.99 -1.54 9.14
CA ALA A 152 22.09 -0.83 7.86
C ALA A 152 22.88 0.50 7.98
N PHE A 153 22.78 1.19 9.12
CA PHE A 153 23.53 2.41 9.43
C PHE A 153 24.86 2.15 10.16
N ASN A 154 25.13 0.89 10.53
CA ASN A 154 26.33 0.44 11.23
C ASN A 154 27.18 -0.49 10.35
N ASN A 155 27.48 -0.09 9.12
CA ASN A 155 28.27 -0.88 8.16
C ASN A 155 27.72 -2.31 7.93
N PHE A 156 26.38 -2.45 7.89
CA PHE A 156 25.68 -3.73 7.79
C PHE A 156 26.03 -4.74 8.90
N GLN A 157 26.55 -4.26 10.04
CA GLN A 157 26.74 -5.08 11.22
C GLN A 157 25.46 -5.09 12.03
N PHE A 158 24.86 -6.28 12.14
CA PHE A 158 23.66 -6.53 12.91
C PHE A 158 23.82 -6.03 14.34
N VAL A 159 22.93 -5.15 14.79
CA VAL A 159 23.00 -4.56 16.14
C VAL A 159 22.22 -5.38 17.16
N GLY A 160 21.36 -6.30 16.72
CA GLY A 160 20.60 -7.18 17.60
C GLY A 160 19.40 -6.50 18.25
N GLU A 161 19.03 -5.33 17.75
CA GLU A 161 17.88 -4.57 18.18
C GLU A 161 16.87 -4.47 17.04
N ASP A 162 15.64 -4.87 17.34
CA ASP A 162 14.50 -4.55 16.50
C ASP A 162 14.14 -3.09 16.74
N PHE A 163 14.55 -2.21 15.82
CA PHE A 163 14.35 -0.77 15.96
C PHE A 163 12.87 -0.37 16.04
N PHE A 164 11.96 -1.26 15.62
CA PHE A 164 10.53 -1.02 15.59
C PHE A 164 9.69 -2.00 16.42
N ALA A 165 10.30 -2.84 17.27
CA ALA A 165 9.56 -3.85 18.05
C ALA A 165 8.38 -3.31 18.89
N ASP A 166 8.41 -2.03 19.27
CA ASP A 166 7.38 -1.36 20.06
C ASP A 166 6.64 -0.24 19.29
N LYS A 167 6.88 -0.12 17.99
CA LYS A 167 6.29 0.90 17.12
C LYS A 167 5.24 0.22 16.23
N ASP A 168 4.05 0.82 16.14
CA ASP A 168 3.06 0.43 15.13
C ASP A 168 3.58 0.96 13.79
N ILE A 169 4.43 0.20 13.09
CA ILE A 169 4.94 0.53 11.74
C ILE A 169 3.87 0.28 10.70
#